data_AF-A0A101FT81-F1
#
_entry.id   AF-A0A101FT81-F1
#
_cell.length_a   1.000
_cell.length_b   1.000
_cell.length_c   1.000
_cell.angle_alpha   90.00
_cell.angle_beta   90.00
_cell.angle_gamma   90.00
#
_symmetry.space_group_name_H-M   'P 1'
#
loop_
_entity.id
_entity.type
_entity.pdbx_description
1 polymer ?
#
loop_
_entity_poly.entity_id
_entity_poly.type
_entity_poly.pdbx_seq_one_letter_code
_entity_poly.pdbx_strand_id
1 'polypeptide(L)'
;MQKVGACGSYLGSSTEFFVLGDDFDDAVTTPKSLKERLRSELERGSRQVRWRAARALGEMKDPVSIPYLASALVDESPVVRWEAAKALGEIGGFRVVEALSAVLNDESRQVQKRAAKALIDLLGVPGPDPEKLDRLMKLLPSGNEQVVESLVRMGPVADGVLTERLKDDSFFVRRDAARVLARRIRVEIEALTRSGRKSWDPAKIASLYRFRSRVDCKGIVRRVEYTGFDEISGIILGEEKLGFSPLFDDEAPSINGLDLRLIGLNDLFGPKIDRLERVGRTLVLFSEVEKLAIKLGLGPEDGNRLLLEAAMQDRLGRLREDLGLKSSLPGPIDLNGDGYLFRLRLSDLPQKLREDLKVLADPMAICYSPPRGYFNYLNDPTLSSDSVLEGLLRSAHDLAVLARNGLVHDALIPLFHNREQVGRRRDRGIYRWWSEIPGRLDRWQKSCEYPNLRLSGIADFEHFRQFAEISPRELQHLIGDQLLSISLVLASYFRISGGFDDDLVTEALRSAFETYFLAFTSKKSRPTSFSRSKTPLIDCIDWVHLASRMREEMGGERYMRGLVRGAGPGGADQEVENGPHLGLFGGYFPLPELVRAIHLTTTLAILEGSG
;
A
#
# COMPACT_ATOMS: atom_id res chain seq x y z
N MET A 1 -39.74 -44.29 -23.25
CA MET A 1 -39.81 -44.58 -24.70
C MET A 1 -40.23 -43.30 -25.41
N GLN A 2 -39.36 -42.78 -26.28
CA GLN A 2 -39.59 -41.84 -27.39
C GLN A 2 -40.46 -40.57 -27.18
N LYS A 3 -39.77 -39.41 -27.15
CA LYS A 3 -39.84 -38.39 -28.23
C LYS A 3 -38.65 -37.43 -28.08
N VAL A 4 -37.50 -37.86 -28.59
CA VAL A 4 -36.34 -36.98 -28.84
C VAL A 4 -36.64 -36.26 -30.16
N GLY A 5 -37.17 -35.05 -30.09
CA GLY A 5 -37.47 -34.21 -31.24
C GLY A 5 -36.24 -33.37 -31.62
N ALA A 6 -35.51 -33.85 -32.63
CA ALA A 6 -34.65 -33.20 -33.65
C ALA A 6 -34.03 -31.77 -33.52
N CYS A 7 -34.15 -31.00 -32.44
CA CYS A 7 -33.58 -29.65 -32.35
C CYS A 7 -32.35 -29.52 -31.41
N GLY A 8 -32.10 -30.53 -30.58
CA GLY A 8 -31.04 -30.52 -29.55
C GLY A 8 -29.60 -30.70 -30.04
N SER A 9 -29.35 -30.83 -31.35
CA SER A 9 -28.00 -31.05 -31.91
C SER A 9 -27.32 -29.78 -32.43
N TYR A 10 -27.98 -28.62 -32.41
CA TYR A 10 -27.45 -27.37 -33.01
C TYR A 10 -26.92 -26.34 -32.01
N LEU A 11 -27.04 -26.58 -30.69
CA LEU A 11 -26.61 -25.65 -29.65
C LEU A 11 -25.74 -26.40 -28.64
N GLY A 12 -24.51 -25.94 -28.45
CA GLY A 12 -23.54 -26.51 -27.51
C GLY A 12 -24.10 -26.56 -26.07
N SER A 13 -23.56 -27.50 -25.29
CA SER A 13 -24.02 -28.02 -24.00
C SER A 13 -24.13 -27.04 -22.81
N SER A 14 -24.32 -25.74 -23.05
CA SER A 14 -24.40 -24.70 -22.01
C SER A 14 -25.64 -23.81 -22.09
N THR A 15 -26.54 -24.05 -23.04
CA THR A 15 -27.83 -23.34 -23.15
C THR A 15 -28.92 -24.06 -22.34
N GLU A 16 -28.80 -24.05 -21.01
CA GLU A 16 -29.94 -24.39 -20.15
C GLU A 16 -30.98 -23.26 -20.22
N PHE A 17 -32.04 -23.52 -20.99
CA PHE A 17 -33.45 -23.13 -20.83
C PHE A 17 -33.83 -22.21 -19.65
N PHE A 18 -33.35 -20.97 -19.64
CA PHE A 18 -33.87 -19.94 -18.73
C PHE A 18 -34.19 -18.61 -19.41
N VAL A 19 -34.04 -18.49 -20.74
CA VAL A 19 -34.23 -17.20 -21.42
C VAL A 19 -35.70 -16.76 -21.40
N LEU A 20 -36.65 -17.69 -21.31
CA LEU A 20 -38.05 -17.45 -21.61
C LEU A 20 -38.89 -18.32 -20.67
N GLY A 21 -39.76 -17.71 -19.86
CA GLY A 21 -40.67 -18.43 -18.95
C GLY A 21 -41.62 -19.38 -19.67
N ASP A 22 -42.43 -20.10 -18.89
CA ASP A 22 -43.20 -21.34 -19.20
C ASP A 22 -44.12 -21.37 -20.45
N ASP A 23 -44.08 -20.36 -21.34
CA ASP A 23 -44.86 -20.27 -22.58
C ASP A 23 -44.01 -20.64 -23.83
N PHE A 24 -43.38 -21.81 -23.82
CA PHE A 24 -42.81 -22.43 -25.03
C PHE A 24 -43.71 -23.55 -25.52
N ASP A 25 -44.43 -23.30 -26.62
CA ASP A 25 -45.12 -24.34 -27.37
C ASP A 25 -44.06 -25.12 -28.16
N ASP A 26 -43.70 -26.31 -27.67
CA ASP A 26 -42.59 -27.18 -28.12
C ASP A 26 -42.69 -27.68 -29.59
N ALA A 27 -43.66 -27.20 -30.36
CA ALA A 27 -44.00 -27.78 -31.66
C ALA A 27 -43.37 -27.08 -32.87
N VAL A 28 -42.99 -25.79 -32.85
CA VAL A 28 -42.52 -25.10 -34.07
C VAL A 28 -41.57 -23.93 -33.76
N THR A 29 -40.32 -24.20 -33.34
CA THR A 29 -39.29 -23.14 -33.32
C THR A 29 -38.12 -23.54 -34.21
N THR A 30 -38.09 -23.03 -35.44
CA THR A 30 -36.91 -23.12 -36.31
C THR A 30 -35.76 -22.26 -35.76
N PRO A 31 -34.48 -22.57 -36.04
CA PRO A 31 -33.36 -21.72 -35.65
C PRO A 31 -33.47 -20.27 -36.15
N LYS A 32 -34.16 -20.07 -37.27
CA LYS A 32 -34.45 -18.73 -37.83
C LYS A 32 -35.47 -17.98 -36.96
N SER A 33 -36.59 -18.60 -36.61
CA SER A 33 -37.60 -18.00 -35.72
C SER A 33 -37.08 -17.75 -34.31
N LEU A 34 -36.16 -18.57 -33.80
CA LEU A 34 -35.52 -18.34 -32.51
C LEU A 34 -34.66 -17.07 -32.52
N LYS A 35 -33.80 -16.90 -33.54
CA LYS A 35 -32.96 -15.70 -33.70
C LYS A 35 -33.79 -14.41 -33.83
N GLU A 36 -34.89 -14.47 -34.59
CA GLU A 36 -35.82 -13.34 -34.74
C GLU A 36 -36.49 -12.98 -33.40
N ARG A 37 -36.95 -13.98 -32.63
CA ARG A 37 -37.53 -13.75 -31.30
C ARG A 37 -36.50 -13.18 -30.32
N LEU A 38 -35.29 -13.73 -30.28
CA LEU A 38 -34.21 -13.23 -29.41
C LEU A 38 -33.86 -11.75 -29.70
N ARG A 39 -33.87 -11.31 -30.97
CA ARG A 39 -33.67 -9.89 -31.30
C ARG A 39 -34.80 -9.01 -30.78
N SER A 40 -36.06 -9.46 -30.89
CA SER A 40 -37.20 -8.72 -30.33
C SER A 40 -37.13 -8.63 -28.80
N GLU A 41 -36.75 -9.72 -28.14
CA GLU A 41 -36.59 -9.79 -26.69
C GLU A 41 -35.43 -8.93 -26.18
N LEU A 42 -34.37 -8.77 -26.97
CA LEU A 42 -33.28 -7.86 -26.67
C LEU A 42 -33.74 -6.40 -26.62
N GLU A 43 -34.72 -6.01 -27.42
CA GLU A 43 -35.23 -4.62 -27.46
C GLU A 43 -36.34 -4.36 -26.42
N ARG A 44 -37.26 -5.31 -26.26
CA ARG A 44 -38.52 -5.11 -25.52
C ARG A 44 -38.64 -5.92 -24.23
N GLY A 45 -37.71 -6.83 -23.97
CA GLY A 45 -37.73 -7.69 -22.80
C GLY A 45 -37.46 -6.93 -21.50
N SER A 46 -37.76 -7.60 -20.38
CA SER A 46 -37.28 -7.15 -19.07
C SER A 46 -35.75 -7.16 -19.03
N ARG A 47 -35.13 -6.40 -18.12
CA ARG A 47 -33.67 -6.39 -17.94
C ARG A 47 -33.05 -7.79 -17.97
N GLN A 48 -33.66 -8.75 -17.26
CA GLN A 48 -33.23 -10.15 -17.17
C GLN A 48 -33.27 -10.85 -18.52
N VAL A 49 -34.31 -10.59 -19.31
CA VAL A 49 -34.51 -11.18 -20.63
C VAL A 49 -33.55 -10.55 -21.64
N ARG A 50 -33.34 -9.22 -21.61
CA ARG A 50 -32.45 -8.51 -22.54
C ARG A 50 -31.01 -9.02 -22.48
N TRP A 51 -30.42 -9.13 -21.28
CA TRP A 51 -29.02 -9.59 -21.18
C TRP A 51 -28.87 -11.07 -21.57
N ARG A 52 -29.87 -11.91 -21.27
CA ARG A 52 -29.89 -13.32 -21.69
C ARG A 52 -30.03 -13.45 -23.20
N ALA A 53 -30.86 -12.62 -23.82
CA ALA A 53 -31.02 -12.55 -25.26
C ALA A 53 -29.73 -12.12 -25.95
N ALA A 54 -29.06 -11.08 -25.44
CA ALA A 54 -27.75 -10.64 -25.95
C ALA A 54 -26.73 -11.78 -25.93
N ARG A 55 -26.62 -12.48 -24.79
CA ARG A 55 -25.72 -13.63 -24.62
C ARG A 55 -26.03 -14.76 -25.61
N ALA A 56 -27.29 -15.16 -25.73
CA ALA A 56 -27.69 -16.23 -26.64
C ALA A 56 -27.35 -15.88 -28.10
N LEU A 57 -27.59 -14.64 -28.53
CA LEU A 57 -27.24 -14.17 -29.88
C LEU A 57 -25.73 -14.20 -30.14
N GLY A 58 -24.90 -13.89 -29.13
CA GLY A 58 -23.44 -14.01 -29.17
C GLY A 58 -22.95 -15.45 -29.30
N GLU A 59 -23.48 -16.35 -28.46
CA GLU A 59 -23.14 -17.78 -28.46
C GLU A 59 -23.53 -18.45 -29.79
N MET A 60 -24.64 -18.02 -30.40
CA MET A 60 -25.09 -18.45 -31.73
C MET A 60 -24.29 -17.82 -32.89
N LYS A 61 -23.38 -16.88 -32.59
CA LYS A 61 -22.53 -16.15 -33.54
C LYS A 61 -23.31 -15.58 -34.72
N ASP A 62 -24.46 -14.96 -34.46
CA ASP A 62 -25.40 -14.53 -35.50
C ASP A 62 -25.06 -13.12 -36.06
N PRO A 63 -24.50 -12.99 -37.28
CA PRO A 63 -24.03 -11.69 -37.78
C PRO A 63 -25.16 -10.71 -38.09
N VAL A 64 -26.37 -11.23 -38.33
CA VAL A 64 -27.57 -10.41 -38.58
C VAL A 64 -28.04 -9.70 -37.31
N SER A 65 -27.61 -10.17 -36.13
CA SER A 65 -27.93 -9.56 -34.84
C SER A 65 -27.03 -8.38 -34.47
N ILE A 66 -25.97 -8.10 -35.24
CA ILE A 66 -25.03 -7.00 -34.95
C ILE A 66 -25.72 -5.65 -34.73
N PRO A 67 -26.68 -5.18 -35.56
CA PRO A 67 -27.35 -3.89 -35.33
C PRO A 67 -28.16 -3.84 -34.02
N TYR A 68 -28.78 -4.97 -33.65
CA TYR A 68 -29.57 -5.09 -32.43
C TYR A 68 -28.67 -5.06 -31.18
N LEU A 69 -27.56 -5.81 -31.23
CA LEU A 69 -26.55 -5.80 -30.19
C LEU A 69 -25.85 -4.44 -30.08
N ALA A 70 -25.59 -3.77 -31.20
CA ALA A 70 -25.05 -2.41 -31.21
C ALA A 70 -26.02 -1.41 -30.57
N SER A 71 -27.33 -1.60 -30.73
CA SER A 71 -28.34 -0.78 -30.03
C SER A 71 -28.37 -1.08 -28.53
N ALA A 72 -28.17 -2.35 -28.14
CA ALA A 72 -28.09 -2.74 -26.74
C ALA A 72 -26.82 -2.24 -26.00
N LEU A 73 -25.84 -1.68 -26.73
CA LEU A 73 -24.67 -1.03 -26.14
C LEU A 73 -24.99 0.30 -25.45
N VAL A 74 -26.18 0.87 -25.64
CA VAL A 74 -26.65 2.08 -24.95
C VAL A 74 -27.82 1.81 -24.00
N ASP A 75 -28.03 0.53 -23.62
CA ASP A 75 -29.07 0.15 -22.67
C ASP A 75 -28.86 0.79 -21.29
N GLU A 76 -29.94 1.14 -20.60
CA GLU A 76 -29.94 1.69 -19.24
C GLU A 76 -29.20 0.79 -18.24
N SER A 77 -29.23 -0.53 -18.45
CA SER A 77 -28.65 -1.52 -17.57
C SER A 77 -27.20 -1.81 -17.99
N PRO A 78 -26.21 -1.54 -17.11
CA PRO A 78 -24.82 -1.93 -17.37
C PRO A 78 -24.66 -3.43 -17.65
N VAL A 79 -25.57 -4.25 -17.10
CA VAL A 79 -25.58 -5.71 -17.28
C VAL A 79 -26.01 -6.11 -18.70
N VAL A 80 -26.82 -5.30 -19.38
CA VAL A 80 -27.18 -5.55 -20.78
C VAL A 80 -26.04 -5.06 -21.68
N ARG A 81 -25.50 -3.86 -21.43
CA ARG A 81 -24.42 -3.27 -22.23
C ARG A 81 -23.17 -4.16 -22.32
N TRP A 82 -22.67 -4.68 -21.19
CA TRP A 82 -21.45 -5.53 -21.21
C TRP A 82 -21.67 -6.91 -21.84
N GLU A 83 -22.88 -7.48 -21.76
CA GLU A 83 -23.23 -8.72 -22.47
C GLU A 83 -23.38 -8.47 -23.97
N ALA A 84 -23.94 -7.32 -24.38
CA ALA A 84 -23.97 -6.90 -25.77
C ALA A 84 -22.55 -6.72 -26.35
N ALA A 85 -21.64 -6.06 -25.61
CA ALA A 85 -20.24 -5.92 -26.00
C ALA A 85 -19.53 -7.28 -26.12
N LYS A 86 -19.79 -8.21 -25.19
CA LYS A 86 -19.25 -9.56 -25.23
C LYS A 86 -19.79 -10.34 -26.45
N ALA A 87 -21.10 -10.29 -26.69
CA ALA A 87 -21.76 -10.96 -27.81
C ALA A 87 -21.25 -10.46 -29.16
N LEU A 88 -21.05 -9.14 -29.31
CA LEU A 88 -20.42 -8.55 -30.49
C LEU A 88 -18.99 -9.08 -30.70
N GLY A 89 -18.21 -9.27 -29.63
CA GLY A 89 -16.90 -9.91 -29.69
C GLY A 89 -16.95 -11.38 -30.12
N GLU A 90 -17.93 -12.15 -29.65
CA GLU A 90 -18.11 -13.57 -30.00
C GLU A 90 -18.54 -13.78 -31.46
N ILE A 91 -19.37 -12.87 -31.99
CA ILE A 91 -19.76 -12.85 -33.41
C ILE A 91 -18.56 -12.46 -34.28
N GLY A 92 -17.88 -11.38 -33.90
CA GLY A 92 -16.70 -10.85 -34.57
C GLY A 92 -16.93 -10.27 -35.96
N GLY A 93 -15.82 -10.05 -36.68
CA GLY A 93 -15.78 -9.36 -37.97
C GLY A 93 -15.60 -7.84 -37.85
N PHE A 94 -15.10 -7.19 -38.91
CA PHE A 94 -14.73 -5.77 -38.88
C PHE A 94 -15.89 -4.82 -38.53
N ARG A 95 -17.13 -5.20 -38.83
CA ARG A 95 -18.34 -4.39 -38.62
C ARG A 95 -18.67 -4.13 -37.15
N VAL A 96 -18.10 -4.89 -36.21
CA VAL A 96 -18.35 -4.69 -34.77
C VAL A 96 -17.32 -3.74 -34.13
N VAL A 97 -16.23 -3.41 -34.83
CA VAL A 97 -15.13 -2.59 -34.28
C VAL A 97 -15.61 -1.19 -33.90
N GLU A 98 -16.37 -0.53 -34.77
CA GLU A 98 -16.90 0.81 -34.49
C GLU A 98 -17.88 0.79 -33.31
N ALA A 99 -18.79 -0.20 -33.28
CA ALA A 99 -19.76 -0.35 -32.19
C ALA A 99 -19.06 -0.58 -30.84
N LEU A 100 -18.08 -1.48 -30.78
CA LEU A 100 -17.30 -1.73 -29.57
C LEU A 100 -16.43 -0.52 -29.18
N SER A 101 -15.93 0.24 -30.14
CA SER A 101 -15.13 1.45 -29.87
C SER A 101 -15.96 2.54 -29.21
N ALA A 102 -17.25 2.64 -29.52
CA ALA A 102 -18.15 3.64 -28.95
C ALA A 102 -18.35 3.48 -27.43
N VAL A 103 -18.20 2.27 -26.89
CA VAL A 103 -18.40 1.96 -25.46
C VAL A 103 -17.11 1.86 -24.64
N LEU A 104 -15.99 2.29 -25.21
CA LEU A 104 -14.70 2.32 -24.47
C LEU A 104 -14.66 3.37 -23.36
N ASN A 105 -15.52 4.39 -23.46
CA ASN A 105 -15.70 5.43 -22.46
C ASN A 105 -17.02 5.26 -21.67
N ASP A 106 -17.61 4.06 -21.67
CA ASP A 106 -18.85 3.79 -20.93
C ASP A 106 -18.66 4.04 -19.43
N GLU A 107 -19.67 4.58 -18.74
CA GLU A 107 -19.65 4.79 -17.28
C GLU A 107 -19.34 3.51 -16.47
N SER A 108 -19.69 2.34 -17.01
CA SER A 108 -19.45 1.05 -16.39
C SER A 108 -18.12 0.47 -16.85
N ARG A 109 -17.19 0.36 -15.91
CA ARG A 109 -15.91 -0.34 -16.13
C ARG A 109 -16.05 -1.75 -16.68
N GLN A 110 -17.10 -2.45 -16.30
CA GLN A 110 -17.29 -3.81 -16.77
C GLN A 110 -17.62 -3.84 -18.26
N VAL A 111 -18.34 -2.84 -18.76
CA VAL A 111 -18.60 -2.63 -20.19
C VAL A 111 -17.29 -2.30 -20.90
N GLN A 112 -16.53 -1.31 -20.41
CA GLN A 112 -15.23 -0.94 -20.98
C GLN A 112 -14.29 -2.14 -21.09
N LYS A 113 -14.16 -2.96 -20.03
CA LYS A 113 -13.32 -4.17 -20.01
C LYS A 113 -13.73 -5.19 -21.07
N ARG A 114 -15.03 -5.43 -21.22
CA ARG A 114 -15.56 -6.39 -22.20
C ARG A 114 -15.37 -5.90 -23.63
N ALA A 115 -15.65 -4.62 -23.87
CA ALA A 115 -15.41 -3.99 -25.16
C ALA A 115 -13.92 -4.02 -25.55
N ALA A 116 -13.03 -3.68 -24.62
CA ALA A 116 -11.60 -3.74 -24.84
C ALA A 116 -11.09 -5.17 -25.10
N LYS A 117 -11.61 -6.16 -24.36
CA LYS A 117 -11.29 -7.58 -24.61
C LYS A 117 -11.72 -7.99 -26.03
N ALA A 118 -12.97 -7.71 -26.37
CA ALA A 118 -13.52 -8.05 -27.68
C ALA A 118 -12.71 -7.39 -28.81
N LEU A 119 -12.34 -6.12 -28.67
CA LEU A 119 -11.49 -5.42 -29.64
C LEU A 119 -10.09 -6.04 -29.75
N ILE A 120 -9.45 -6.42 -28.63
CA ILE A 120 -8.16 -7.10 -28.67
C ILE A 120 -8.26 -8.47 -29.35
N ASP A 121 -9.27 -9.25 -29.00
CA ASP A 121 -9.46 -10.59 -29.58
C ASP A 121 -9.71 -10.49 -31.11
N LEU A 122 -10.38 -9.43 -31.57
CA LEU A 122 -10.67 -9.18 -32.99
C LEU A 122 -9.50 -8.61 -33.78
N LEU A 123 -8.72 -7.72 -33.16
CA LEU A 123 -7.62 -7.01 -33.82
C LEU A 123 -6.27 -7.75 -33.65
N GLY A 124 -6.21 -8.74 -32.76
CA GLY A 124 -5.00 -9.45 -32.34
C GLY A 124 -4.14 -8.66 -31.34
N VAL A 125 -3.19 -9.34 -30.70
CA VAL A 125 -2.15 -8.69 -29.87
C VAL A 125 -1.26 -7.87 -30.80
N PRO A 126 -1.24 -6.53 -30.71
CA PRO A 126 -0.62 -5.73 -31.76
C PRO A 126 0.92 -5.69 -31.63
N GLY A 127 1.62 -5.78 -32.77
CA GLY A 127 3.05 -5.45 -32.87
C GLY A 127 3.33 -3.94 -32.69
N PRO A 128 4.61 -3.51 -32.67
CA PRO A 128 5.05 -2.16 -32.27
C PRO A 128 4.77 -1.03 -33.29
N ASP A 129 3.63 -1.06 -33.97
CA ASP A 129 3.27 -0.08 -35.01
C ASP A 129 2.44 1.10 -34.44
N PRO A 130 2.68 2.37 -34.88
CA PRO A 130 2.01 3.57 -34.38
C PRO A 130 0.48 3.56 -34.39
N GLU A 131 -0.17 3.01 -35.42
CA GLU A 131 -1.64 2.96 -35.46
C GLU A 131 -2.21 2.06 -34.36
N LYS A 132 -1.46 1.03 -33.99
CA LYS A 132 -1.84 0.09 -32.93
C LYS A 132 -1.63 0.69 -31.55
N LEU A 133 -0.58 1.50 -31.39
CA LEU A 133 -0.36 2.26 -30.17
C LEU A 133 -1.57 3.17 -29.89
N ASP A 134 -2.03 3.93 -30.89
CA ASP A 134 -3.19 4.82 -30.76
C ASP A 134 -4.45 4.06 -30.31
N ARG A 135 -4.71 2.88 -30.91
CA ARG A 135 -5.83 2.02 -30.51
C ARG A 135 -5.70 1.55 -29.07
N LEU A 136 -4.54 1.02 -28.67
CA LEU A 136 -4.32 0.57 -27.30
C LEU A 136 -4.41 1.71 -26.28
N MET A 137 -4.01 2.93 -26.66
CA MET A 137 -4.15 4.12 -25.81
C MET A 137 -5.62 4.49 -25.59
N LYS A 138 -6.46 4.38 -26.62
CA LYS A 138 -7.93 4.54 -26.47
C LYS A 138 -8.54 3.46 -25.58
N LEU A 139 -7.92 2.28 -25.52
CA LEU A 139 -8.34 1.16 -24.68
C LEU A 139 -7.78 1.22 -23.25
N LEU A 140 -6.79 2.08 -22.98
CA LEU A 140 -6.13 2.18 -21.68
C LEU A 140 -7.09 2.40 -20.50
N PRO A 141 -8.11 3.30 -20.58
CA PRO A 141 -9.04 3.55 -19.47
C PRO A 141 -9.83 2.31 -19.03
N SER A 142 -10.00 1.32 -19.92
CA SER A 142 -10.75 0.09 -19.62
C SER A 142 -10.14 -0.72 -18.47
N GLY A 143 -8.85 -0.51 -18.16
CA GLY A 143 -8.10 -1.30 -17.18
C GLY A 143 -7.98 -2.78 -17.57
N ASN A 144 -8.23 -3.14 -18.83
CA ASN A 144 -8.13 -4.49 -19.33
C ASN A 144 -6.67 -4.98 -19.31
N GLU A 145 -6.46 -6.16 -18.74
CA GLU A 145 -5.13 -6.73 -18.52
C GLU A 145 -4.38 -7.04 -19.82
N GLN A 146 -5.09 -7.42 -20.89
CA GLN A 146 -4.47 -7.65 -22.20
C GLN A 146 -4.02 -6.34 -22.85
N VAL A 147 -4.72 -5.22 -22.63
CA VAL A 147 -4.28 -3.88 -23.09
C VAL A 147 -2.96 -3.54 -22.41
N VAL A 148 -2.90 -3.68 -21.09
CA VAL A 148 -1.71 -3.39 -20.29
C VAL A 148 -0.55 -4.28 -20.71
N GLU A 149 -0.76 -5.59 -20.82
CA GLU A 149 0.26 -6.54 -21.27
C GLU A 149 0.77 -6.22 -22.69
N SER A 150 -0.13 -5.83 -23.61
CA SER A 150 0.25 -5.45 -24.97
C SER A 150 1.13 -4.19 -24.95
N LEU A 151 0.73 -3.16 -24.20
CA LEU A 151 1.51 -1.92 -24.07
C LEU A 151 2.87 -2.15 -23.39
N VAL A 152 2.94 -3.06 -22.41
CA VAL A 152 4.22 -3.47 -21.80
C VAL A 152 5.13 -4.14 -22.84
N ARG A 153 4.58 -5.02 -23.69
CA ARG A 153 5.34 -5.71 -24.76
C ARG A 153 5.78 -4.79 -25.89
N MET A 154 5.06 -3.71 -26.17
CA MET A 154 5.49 -2.70 -27.14
C MET A 154 6.81 -2.03 -26.72
N GLY A 155 7.15 -2.07 -25.43
CA GLY A 155 8.41 -1.56 -24.91
C GLY A 155 8.52 -0.04 -25.06
N PRO A 156 9.73 0.49 -25.32
CA PRO A 156 9.98 1.94 -25.25
C PRO A 156 9.13 2.81 -26.18
N VAL A 157 8.55 2.23 -27.24
CA VAL A 157 7.69 2.94 -28.19
C VAL A 157 6.43 3.49 -27.50
N ALA A 158 5.94 2.83 -26.44
CA ALA A 158 4.75 3.27 -25.71
C ALA A 158 5.04 4.36 -24.66
N ASP A 159 6.30 4.51 -24.23
CA ASP A 159 6.65 5.29 -23.04
C ASP A 159 6.33 6.77 -23.14
N GLY A 160 6.65 7.40 -24.27
CA GLY A 160 6.39 8.83 -24.46
C GLY A 160 4.90 9.14 -24.38
N VAL A 161 4.08 8.32 -25.04
CA VAL A 161 2.62 8.50 -25.03
C VAL A 161 2.02 8.20 -23.66
N LEU A 162 2.50 7.15 -22.98
CA LEU A 162 2.08 6.83 -21.61
C LEU A 162 2.45 7.93 -20.61
N THR A 163 3.61 8.57 -20.79
CA THR A 163 4.07 9.67 -19.92
C THR A 163 3.13 10.87 -20.05
N GLU A 164 2.70 11.23 -21.27
CA GLU A 164 1.69 12.27 -21.46
C GLU A 164 0.34 11.88 -20.83
N ARG A 165 -0.02 10.60 -20.85
CA ARG A 165 -1.25 10.09 -20.20
C ARG A 165 -1.21 10.14 -18.67
N LEU A 166 -0.05 10.35 -18.05
CA LEU A 166 0.03 10.60 -16.61
C LEU A 166 -0.56 11.97 -16.22
N LYS A 167 -0.74 12.88 -17.18
CA LYS A 167 -1.32 14.22 -16.98
C LYS A 167 -2.79 14.31 -17.43
N ASP A 168 -3.39 13.18 -17.79
CA ASP A 168 -4.78 13.13 -18.28
C ASP A 168 -5.76 13.49 -17.15
N ASP A 169 -6.83 14.20 -17.46
CA ASP A 169 -7.87 14.57 -16.49
C ASP A 169 -8.54 13.32 -15.90
N SER A 170 -8.66 12.25 -16.69
CA SER A 170 -9.23 10.99 -16.25
C SER A 170 -8.31 10.25 -15.29
N PHE A 171 -8.79 10.07 -14.06
CA PHE A 171 -8.15 9.25 -13.04
C PHE A 171 -7.74 7.86 -13.56
N PHE A 172 -8.63 7.21 -14.30
CA PHE A 172 -8.41 5.85 -14.78
C PHE A 172 -7.27 5.79 -15.81
N VAL A 173 -7.17 6.81 -16.66
CA VAL A 173 -6.08 6.95 -17.64
C VAL A 173 -4.74 7.11 -16.92
N ARG A 174 -4.64 8.04 -15.95
CA ARG A 174 -3.40 8.26 -15.19
C ARG A 174 -2.95 6.98 -14.49
N ARG A 175 -3.88 6.30 -13.82
CA ARG A 175 -3.63 5.07 -13.08
C ARG A 175 -3.17 3.92 -13.97
N ASP A 176 -3.86 3.67 -15.09
CA ASP A 176 -3.49 2.56 -15.97
C ASP A 176 -2.21 2.88 -16.77
N ALA A 177 -1.95 4.15 -17.12
CA ALA A 177 -0.67 4.59 -17.67
C ALA A 177 0.49 4.32 -16.69
N ALA A 178 0.32 4.71 -15.43
CA ALA A 178 1.29 4.44 -14.36
C ALA A 178 1.55 2.95 -14.19
N ARG A 179 0.50 2.12 -14.22
CA ARG A 179 0.60 0.66 -14.12
C ARG A 179 1.39 0.06 -15.28
N VAL A 180 1.17 0.51 -16.51
CA VAL A 180 1.93 0.04 -17.68
C VAL A 180 3.41 0.42 -17.55
N LEU A 181 3.72 1.68 -17.25
CA LEU A 181 5.10 2.16 -17.09
C LEU A 181 5.83 1.40 -15.96
N ALA A 182 5.15 1.17 -14.83
CA ALA A 182 5.65 0.36 -13.75
C ALA A 182 6.01 -1.06 -14.21
N ARG A 183 5.09 -1.75 -14.89
CA ARG A 183 5.34 -3.12 -15.36
C ARG A 183 6.47 -3.17 -16.39
N ARG A 184 6.58 -2.17 -17.27
CA ARG A 184 7.67 -2.06 -18.25
C ARG A 184 9.03 -1.92 -17.58
N ILE A 185 9.15 -1.03 -16.57
CA ILE A 185 10.39 -0.87 -15.79
C ILE A 185 10.77 -2.19 -15.09
N ARG A 186 9.78 -2.93 -14.55
CA ARG A 186 10.03 -4.24 -13.94
C ARG A 186 10.61 -5.24 -14.94
N VAL A 187 9.99 -5.39 -16.11
CA VAL A 187 10.47 -6.31 -17.17
C VAL A 187 11.91 -6.00 -17.58
N GLU A 188 12.25 -4.72 -17.65
CA GLU A 188 13.60 -4.27 -18.00
C GLU A 188 14.64 -4.61 -16.92
N ILE A 189 14.30 -4.41 -15.63
CA ILE A 189 15.14 -4.83 -14.51
C ILE A 189 15.35 -6.35 -14.53
N GLU A 190 14.28 -7.12 -14.70
CA GLU A 190 14.37 -8.59 -14.79
C GLU A 190 15.28 -9.04 -15.94
N ALA A 191 15.19 -8.39 -17.11
CA ALA A 191 16.04 -8.69 -18.25
C ALA A 191 17.52 -8.39 -17.96
N LEU A 192 17.81 -7.29 -17.29
CA LEU A 192 19.18 -6.94 -16.86
C LEU A 192 19.74 -7.97 -15.88
N THR A 193 18.94 -8.39 -14.88
CA THR A 193 19.34 -9.39 -13.88
C THR A 193 19.62 -10.76 -14.50
N ARG A 194 18.80 -11.22 -15.47
CA ARG A 194 19.00 -12.52 -16.15
C ARG A 194 20.23 -12.56 -17.06
N SER A 195 20.68 -11.41 -17.57
CA SER A 195 21.77 -11.33 -18.57
C SER A 195 23.16 -11.73 -18.04
N GLY A 196 23.30 -12.12 -16.77
CA GLY A 196 24.53 -12.68 -16.22
C GLY A 196 25.72 -11.72 -16.17
N ARG A 197 25.53 -10.42 -16.44
CA ARG A 197 26.57 -9.42 -16.22
C ARG A 197 26.84 -9.34 -14.72
N LYS A 198 27.92 -9.97 -14.27
CA LYS A 198 28.46 -9.94 -12.90
C LYS A 198 28.68 -8.54 -12.30
N SER A 199 28.45 -7.46 -13.05
CA SER A 199 28.43 -6.10 -12.53
C SER A 199 27.00 -5.74 -12.08
N TRP A 200 26.58 -6.25 -10.93
CA TRP A 200 25.51 -5.61 -10.16
C TRP A 200 26.02 -4.20 -9.81
N ASP A 201 25.59 -3.20 -10.57
CA ASP A 201 26.03 -1.82 -10.41
C ASP A 201 24.83 -1.01 -9.88
N PRO A 202 24.78 -0.72 -8.57
CA PRO A 202 23.79 0.17 -7.98
C PRO A 202 23.61 1.46 -8.76
N ALA A 203 24.64 1.99 -9.42
CA ALA A 203 24.56 3.20 -10.20
C ALA A 203 23.82 2.99 -11.53
N LYS A 204 23.94 1.83 -12.19
CA LYS A 204 23.14 1.50 -13.39
C LYS A 204 21.68 1.26 -13.04
N ILE A 205 21.41 0.51 -11.97
CA ILE A 205 20.05 0.30 -11.49
C ILE A 205 19.46 1.64 -11.00
N ALA A 206 20.18 2.41 -10.18
CA ALA A 206 19.82 3.79 -9.80
C ALA A 206 19.62 4.73 -11.01
N SER A 207 20.34 4.52 -12.11
CA SER A 207 20.14 5.29 -13.35
C SER A 207 18.86 4.92 -14.09
N LEU A 208 18.30 3.71 -13.91
CA LEU A 208 16.93 3.39 -14.35
C LEU A 208 15.88 4.16 -13.53
N TYR A 209 16.28 4.73 -12.40
CA TYR A 209 15.47 5.61 -11.55
C TYR A 209 15.78 7.11 -11.77
N ARG A 210 16.62 7.50 -12.75
CA ARG A 210 16.93 8.90 -13.08
C ARG A 210 16.83 9.22 -14.57
N PHE A 211 16.27 10.39 -14.87
CA PHE A 211 16.25 11.00 -16.20
C PHE A 211 17.59 11.67 -16.51
N ARG A 212 18.01 11.64 -17.79
CA ARG A 212 18.85 12.70 -18.38
C ARG A 212 18.45 12.92 -19.83
N SER A 213 18.08 14.16 -20.19
CA SER A 213 18.07 14.58 -21.59
C SER A 213 19.51 14.83 -22.06
N ARG A 214 19.95 14.18 -23.14
CA ARG A 214 21.06 14.67 -23.97
C ARG A 214 20.49 15.12 -25.30
N VAL A 215 20.42 16.45 -25.46
CA VAL A 215 20.15 17.11 -26.74
C VAL A 215 21.50 17.22 -27.45
N ASP A 216 21.60 16.76 -28.70
CA ASP A 216 22.81 17.01 -29.49
C ASP A 216 22.88 18.48 -29.93
N CYS A 217 24.02 18.90 -30.46
CA CYS A 217 24.25 20.29 -30.88
C CYS A 217 23.33 20.79 -32.02
N LYS A 218 22.43 19.95 -32.55
CA LYS A 218 21.44 20.29 -33.58
C LYS A 218 19.99 20.24 -33.08
N GLY A 219 19.76 20.01 -31.79
CA GLY A 219 18.41 20.02 -31.21
C GLY A 219 17.59 18.75 -31.50
N ILE A 220 18.20 17.67 -32.02
CA ILE A 220 17.46 16.45 -32.39
C ILE A 220 17.53 15.44 -31.23
N VAL A 221 16.37 15.10 -30.68
CA VAL A 221 16.21 14.05 -29.66
C VAL A 221 16.32 12.68 -30.33
N ARG A 222 17.41 11.93 -30.08
CA ARG A 222 17.66 10.61 -30.72
C ARG A 222 17.29 9.40 -29.87
N ARG A 223 17.01 9.55 -28.58
CA ARG A 223 16.61 8.45 -27.68
C ARG A 223 15.89 9.00 -26.45
N VAL A 224 14.73 8.44 -26.13
CA VAL A 224 14.01 8.68 -24.87
C VAL A 224 14.39 7.54 -23.93
N GLU A 225 15.12 7.82 -22.86
CA GLU A 225 15.60 6.80 -21.94
C GLU A 225 15.33 7.22 -20.47
N TYR A 226 14.18 6.77 -19.98
CA TYR A 226 13.74 6.55 -18.59
C TYR A 226 13.24 7.72 -17.74
N THR A 227 12.06 7.45 -17.19
CA THR A 227 11.34 8.26 -16.23
C THR A 227 11.44 7.63 -14.82
N GLY A 228 12.26 8.20 -13.95
CA GLY A 228 12.33 7.81 -12.54
C GLY A 228 10.96 7.83 -11.86
N PHE A 229 10.72 6.88 -10.95
CA PHE A 229 9.38 6.70 -10.37
C PHE A 229 8.97 7.85 -9.43
N ASP A 230 9.92 8.60 -8.86
CA ASP A 230 9.59 9.81 -8.08
C ASP A 230 8.94 10.90 -8.96
N GLU A 231 9.48 11.16 -10.15
CA GLU A 231 8.88 12.13 -11.08
C GLU A 231 7.55 11.63 -11.64
N ILE A 232 7.45 10.34 -11.96
CA ILE A 232 6.17 9.70 -12.31
C ILE A 232 5.16 9.90 -11.18
N SER A 233 5.55 9.64 -9.93
CA SER A 233 4.67 9.79 -8.76
C SER A 233 4.24 11.24 -8.58
N GLY A 234 5.17 12.19 -8.68
CA GLY A 234 4.88 13.62 -8.59
C GLY A 234 3.90 14.10 -9.66
N ILE A 235 4.09 13.67 -10.92
CA ILE A 235 3.18 14.01 -12.03
C ILE A 235 1.79 13.42 -11.78
N ILE A 236 1.71 12.14 -11.40
CA ILE A 236 0.43 11.45 -11.27
C ILE A 236 -0.38 11.96 -10.08
N LEU A 237 0.28 12.22 -8.96
CA LEU A 237 -0.37 12.62 -7.72
C LEU A 237 -0.86 14.07 -7.77
N GLY A 238 -0.24 14.92 -8.59
CA GLY A 238 -0.62 16.33 -8.71
C GLY A 238 -0.33 17.14 -7.44
N GLU A 239 -0.83 18.38 -7.43
CA GLU A 239 -0.64 19.33 -6.31
C GLU A 239 -1.93 19.62 -5.53
N GLU A 240 -3.09 19.16 -6.02
CA GLU A 240 -4.38 19.38 -5.37
C GLU A 240 -4.43 18.63 -4.03
N LYS A 241 -4.78 19.35 -2.96
CA LYS A 241 -4.80 18.78 -1.60
C LYS A 241 -5.97 17.81 -1.42
N LEU A 242 -5.70 16.74 -0.68
CA LEU A 242 -6.71 15.81 -0.21
C LEU A 242 -7.32 16.33 1.08
N GLY A 243 -8.64 16.41 1.14
CA GLY A 243 -9.38 16.76 2.35
C GLY A 243 -9.83 15.54 3.13
N PHE A 244 -9.71 15.60 4.46
CA PHE A 244 -10.19 14.56 5.38
C PHE A 244 -11.17 15.14 6.37
N SER A 245 -12.19 14.35 6.71
CA SER A 245 -12.99 14.65 7.89
C SER A 245 -12.14 14.42 9.14
N PRO A 246 -12.03 15.40 10.05
CA PRO A 246 -11.23 15.24 11.25
C PRO A 246 -11.79 14.08 12.08
N LEU A 247 -10.91 13.16 12.50
CA LEU A 247 -11.27 12.10 13.45
C LEU A 247 -11.39 12.65 14.87
N PHE A 248 -10.74 13.78 15.12
CA PHE A 248 -10.57 14.41 16.43
C PHE A 248 -10.85 15.90 16.36
N ASP A 249 -11.39 16.47 17.45
CA ASP A 249 -11.47 17.92 17.63
C ASP A 249 -10.06 18.56 17.58
N ASP A 250 -9.96 19.76 16.99
CA ASP A 250 -8.69 20.41 16.65
C ASP A 250 -7.83 20.83 17.85
N GLU A 251 -8.40 20.89 19.07
CA GLU A 251 -7.64 21.28 20.26
C GLU A 251 -6.85 20.10 20.83
N ALA A 252 -5.52 20.18 20.70
CA ALA A 252 -4.61 19.29 21.40
C ALA A 252 -4.75 19.50 22.92
N PRO A 253 -4.80 18.42 23.72
CA PRO A 253 -4.95 18.55 25.16
C PRO A 253 -3.72 19.24 25.76
N SER A 254 -3.96 20.15 26.72
CA SER A 254 -2.92 20.97 27.35
C SER A 254 -2.86 20.72 28.85
N ILE A 255 -1.64 20.72 29.40
CA ILE A 255 -1.43 20.66 30.85
C ILE A 255 -1.68 21.98 31.57
N ASN A 256 -1.88 23.08 30.85
CA ASN A 256 -2.03 24.40 31.44
C ASN A 256 -3.29 24.47 32.30
N GLY A 257 -3.12 24.78 33.60
CA GLY A 257 -4.22 24.88 34.56
C GLY A 257 -4.65 23.55 35.19
N LEU A 258 -3.96 22.43 34.89
CA LEU A 258 -4.21 21.16 35.57
C LEU A 258 -3.55 21.15 36.95
N ASP A 259 -4.34 20.82 37.97
CA ASP A 259 -3.85 20.48 39.31
C ASP A 259 -3.60 18.97 39.39
N LEU A 260 -2.33 18.57 39.27
CA LEU A 260 -1.94 17.16 39.18
C LEU A 260 -1.84 16.52 40.57
N ARG A 261 -2.67 15.51 40.82
CA ARG A 261 -2.63 14.73 42.06
C ARG A 261 -1.32 13.95 42.20
N LEU A 262 -0.82 13.88 43.42
CA LEU A 262 0.28 13.01 43.80
C LEU A 262 -0.27 11.62 44.15
N ILE A 263 0.07 10.61 43.35
CA ILE A 263 -0.45 9.26 43.43
C ILE A 263 0.67 8.29 43.75
N GLY A 264 0.45 7.41 44.74
CA GLY A 264 1.36 6.32 45.07
C GLY A 264 1.09 5.06 44.26
N LEU A 265 2.04 4.13 44.23
CA LEU A 265 1.89 2.88 43.48
C LEU A 265 0.71 2.03 43.98
N ASN A 266 0.49 2.00 45.29
CA ASN A 266 -0.61 1.25 45.90
C ASN A 266 -1.98 1.87 45.61
N ASP A 267 -2.03 3.17 45.31
CA ASP A 267 -3.28 3.87 44.96
C ASP A 267 -3.76 3.47 43.55
N LEU A 268 -2.86 2.98 42.70
CA LEU A 268 -3.16 2.51 41.33
C LEU A 268 -3.51 1.02 41.26
N PHE A 269 -2.98 0.19 42.17
CA PHE A 269 -3.04 -1.29 42.09
C PHE A 269 -3.76 -1.97 43.25
N GLY A 270 -4.12 -1.25 44.31
CA GLY A 270 -4.46 -1.87 45.59
C GLY A 270 -3.23 -2.55 46.24
N PRO A 271 -3.44 -3.38 47.28
CA PRO A 271 -2.39 -3.71 48.25
C PRO A 271 -1.34 -4.77 47.83
N LYS A 272 -1.41 -5.37 46.62
CA LYS A 272 -0.43 -6.40 46.21
C LYS A 272 0.08 -6.21 44.77
N ILE A 273 1.27 -5.61 44.68
CA ILE A 273 2.12 -5.67 43.48
C ILE A 273 3.07 -6.84 43.69
N ASP A 274 2.96 -7.87 42.85
CA ASP A 274 3.80 -9.08 42.95
C ASP A 274 5.17 -8.84 42.31
N ARG A 275 5.20 -8.06 41.23
CA ARG A 275 6.42 -7.78 40.47
C ARG A 275 6.37 -6.42 39.80
N LEU A 276 7.51 -5.74 39.81
CA LEU A 276 7.75 -4.46 39.13
C LEU A 276 8.92 -4.62 38.14
N GLU A 277 8.68 -4.32 36.87
CA GLU A 277 9.69 -4.33 35.81
C GLU A 277 9.82 -2.95 35.16
N ARG A 278 10.96 -2.67 34.54
CA ARG A 278 11.20 -1.43 33.80
C ARG A 278 11.44 -1.73 32.32
N VAL A 279 10.73 -1.02 31.45
CA VAL A 279 10.95 -1.02 30.00
C VAL A 279 11.13 0.43 29.55
N GLY A 280 12.38 0.85 29.30
CA GLY A 280 12.68 2.25 28.94
C GLY A 280 12.30 3.23 30.05
N ARG A 281 11.32 4.12 29.77
CA ARG A 281 10.72 5.06 30.74
C ARG A 281 9.38 4.59 31.31
N THR A 282 8.99 3.34 31.04
CA THR A 282 7.74 2.75 31.50
C THR A 282 8.00 1.75 32.61
N LEU A 283 7.23 1.85 33.68
CA LEU A 283 7.16 0.87 34.76
C LEU A 283 6.02 -0.10 34.46
N VAL A 284 6.29 -1.40 34.54
CA VAL A 284 5.31 -2.45 34.29
C VAL A 284 5.06 -3.20 35.58
N LEU A 285 3.82 -3.17 36.02
CA LEU A 285 3.39 -3.74 37.28
C LEU A 285 2.55 -4.98 37.01
N PHE A 286 2.80 -6.01 37.80
CA PHE A 286 2.10 -7.28 37.71
C PHE A 286 1.42 -7.57 39.04
N SER A 287 0.15 -7.97 38.98
CA SER A 287 -0.58 -8.65 40.04
C SER A 287 -1.07 -10.01 39.55
N GLU A 288 -1.63 -10.82 40.44
CA GLU A 288 -2.27 -12.11 40.10
C GLU A 288 -3.38 -11.98 39.05
N VAL A 289 -4.03 -10.81 38.95
CA VAL A 289 -5.24 -10.61 38.14
C VAL A 289 -4.99 -9.66 36.96
N GLU A 290 -4.08 -8.70 37.10
CA GLU A 290 -3.93 -7.59 36.15
C GLU A 290 -2.48 -7.21 35.88
N LYS A 291 -2.29 -6.55 34.74
CA LYS A 291 -1.02 -5.93 34.34
C LYS A 291 -1.32 -4.49 33.96
N LEU A 292 -0.62 -3.53 34.56
CA LEU A 292 -0.68 -2.12 34.17
C LEU A 292 0.71 -1.59 33.87
N ALA A 293 0.73 -0.48 33.15
CA ALA A 293 1.95 0.20 32.75
C ALA A 293 1.85 1.69 33.10
N ILE A 294 2.89 2.21 33.73
CA ILE A 294 3.02 3.62 34.09
C ILE A 294 4.15 4.22 33.25
N LYS A 295 3.82 5.09 32.29
CA LYS A 295 4.81 5.78 31.45
C LYS A 295 5.18 7.10 32.10
N LEU A 296 6.48 7.30 32.33
CA LEU A 296 7.00 8.45 33.06
C LEU A 296 7.43 9.58 32.11
N GLY A 297 7.14 10.81 32.51
CA GLY A 297 7.68 12.03 31.94
C GLY A 297 8.97 12.39 32.67
N LEU A 298 10.08 12.26 31.97
CA LEU A 298 11.43 12.48 32.52
C LEU A 298 11.97 13.87 32.19
N GLY A 299 11.34 14.56 31.22
CA GLY A 299 11.62 15.95 30.87
C GLY A 299 10.46 16.90 31.22
N PRO A 300 10.74 18.22 31.31
CA PRO A 300 9.72 19.23 31.62
C PRO A 300 8.62 19.32 30.55
N GLU A 301 8.94 19.00 29.29
CA GLU A 301 8.02 19.05 28.15
C GLU A 301 7.20 17.76 27.96
N ASP A 302 7.46 16.70 28.76
CA ASP A 302 6.83 15.41 28.54
C ASP A 302 5.34 15.39 28.93
N GLY A 303 4.89 16.31 29.77
CA GLY A 303 3.51 16.34 30.29
C GLY A 303 2.46 16.42 29.17
N ASN A 304 2.61 17.35 28.23
CA ASN A 304 1.70 17.47 27.09
C ASN A 304 1.73 16.24 26.18
N ARG A 305 2.90 15.62 26.00
CA ARG A 305 3.05 14.42 25.16
C ARG A 305 2.38 13.20 25.78
N LEU A 306 2.56 13.00 27.08
CA LEU A 306 1.89 11.93 27.82
C LEU A 306 0.37 12.11 27.79
N LEU A 307 -0.11 13.33 27.99
CA LEU A 307 -1.55 13.62 27.93
C LEU A 307 -2.11 13.39 26.52
N LEU A 308 -1.39 13.80 25.47
CA LEU A 308 -1.73 13.51 24.09
C LEU A 308 -1.78 12.00 23.82
N GLU A 309 -0.80 11.24 24.31
CA GLU A 309 -0.78 9.79 24.16
C GLU A 309 -2.00 9.14 24.80
N ALA A 310 -2.32 9.48 26.06
CA ALA A 310 -3.49 8.94 26.73
C ALA A 310 -4.80 9.31 26.01
N ALA A 311 -4.95 10.57 25.59
CA ALA A 311 -6.11 11.00 24.82
C ALA A 311 -6.24 10.24 23.48
N MET A 312 -5.13 10.00 22.79
CA MET A 312 -5.11 9.25 21.53
C MET A 312 -5.45 7.77 21.75
N GLN A 313 -4.96 7.15 22.82
CA GLN A 313 -5.30 5.77 23.19
C GLN A 313 -6.80 5.62 23.48
N ASP A 314 -7.38 6.53 24.27
CA ASP A 314 -8.81 6.52 24.58
C ASP A 314 -9.66 6.70 23.32
N ARG A 315 -9.34 7.71 22.51
CA ARG A 315 -10.10 8.02 21.28
C ARG A 315 -10.02 6.89 20.25
N LEU A 316 -8.82 6.38 19.95
CA LEU A 316 -8.66 5.24 19.05
C LEU A 316 -9.27 3.96 19.63
N GLY A 317 -9.27 3.80 20.95
CA GLY A 317 -9.97 2.71 21.63
C GLY A 317 -11.47 2.72 21.34
N ARG A 318 -12.12 3.89 21.41
CA ARG A 318 -13.54 4.07 21.10
C ARG A 318 -13.86 3.88 19.61
N LEU A 319 -12.99 4.40 18.72
CA LEU A 319 -13.16 4.32 17.27
C LEU A 319 -12.70 3.00 16.65
N ARG A 320 -12.12 2.10 17.44
CA ARG A 320 -11.47 0.88 16.95
C ARG A 320 -12.39 0.03 16.09
N GLU A 321 -13.62 -0.20 16.54
CA GLU A 321 -14.60 -1.03 15.83
C GLU A 321 -15.11 -0.34 14.57
N ASP A 322 -15.44 0.96 14.68
CA ASP A 322 -15.97 1.77 13.57
C ASP A 322 -14.96 1.90 12.41
N LEU A 323 -13.69 2.13 12.75
CA LEU A 323 -12.59 2.18 11.79
C LEU A 323 -12.18 0.78 11.30
N GLY A 324 -12.54 -0.27 12.05
CA GLY A 324 -12.18 -1.66 11.76
C GLY A 324 -10.72 -2.01 12.08
N LEU A 325 -10.10 -1.29 13.03
CA LEU A 325 -8.72 -1.51 13.45
C LEU A 325 -8.52 -2.91 14.03
N LYS A 326 -7.36 -3.50 13.74
CA LYS A 326 -6.99 -4.88 14.10
C LYS A 326 -6.11 -4.94 15.34
N SER A 327 -5.34 -3.90 15.61
CA SER A 327 -4.51 -3.73 16.80
C SER A 327 -5.36 -3.91 18.05
N SER A 328 -4.79 -4.62 19.03
CA SER A 328 -5.24 -4.50 20.41
C SER A 328 -4.52 -3.30 20.99
N LEU A 329 -5.28 -2.25 21.28
CA LEU A 329 -4.75 -0.96 21.73
C LEU A 329 -4.65 -0.95 23.27
N PRO A 330 -3.66 -0.26 23.86
CA PRO A 330 -3.65 0.00 25.30
C PRO A 330 -4.83 0.88 25.70
N GLY A 331 -5.44 0.57 26.84
CA GLY A 331 -6.53 1.37 27.42
C GLY A 331 -5.98 2.30 28.50
N PRO A 332 -6.05 3.64 28.34
CA PRO A 332 -5.58 4.56 29.35
C PRO A 332 -6.52 4.51 30.57
N ILE A 333 -5.97 4.68 31.76
CA ILE A 333 -6.73 4.67 33.01
C ILE A 333 -7.01 6.11 33.42
N ASP A 334 -8.29 6.46 33.44
CA ASP A 334 -8.78 7.68 34.08
C ASP A 334 -8.83 7.47 35.60
N LEU A 335 -8.22 8.38 36.34
CA LEU A 335 -8.07 8.30 37.78
C LEU A 335 -9.31 8.90 38.46
N ASN A 336 -10.42 8.15 38.40
CA ASN A 336 -11.69 8.53 39.03
C ASN A 336 -12.23 9.90 38.61
N GLY A 337 -12.03 10.29 37.34
CA GLY A 337 -12.53 11.55 36.78
C GLY A 337 -11.58 12.74 36.93
N ASP A 338 -10.37 12.51 37.46
CA ASP A 338 -9.31 13.53 37.50
C ASP A 338 -8.50 13.60 36.18
N GLY A 339 -8.83 12.75 35.21
CA GLY A 339 -8.12 12.64 33.95
C GLY A 339 -6.97 11.63 33.99
N TYR A 340 -6.19 11.60 32.91
CA TYR A 340 -5.16 10.58 32.69
C TYR A 340 -3.79 10.91 33.28
N LEU A 341 -3.48 12.20 33.49
CA LEU A 341 -2.15 12.68 33.88
C LEU A 341 -2.09 12.93 35.39
N PHE A 342 -1.04 12.45 36.04
CA PHE A 342 -0.82 12.60 37.49
C PHE A 342 0.67 12.74 37.81
N ARG A 343 1.02 13.03 39.07
CA ARG A 343 2.39 12.91 39.58
C ARG A 343 2.56 11.62 40.34
N LEU A 344 3.56 10.83 39.96
CA LEU A 344 3.89 9.59 40.66
C LEU A 344 4.77 9.88 41.87
N ARG A 345 4.40 9.36 43.03
CA ARG A 345 5.20 9.50 44.25
C ARG A 345 6.52 8.74 44.13
N LEU A 346 7.62 9.50 44.07
CA LEU A 346 8.95 8.94 43.83
C LEU A 346 9.41 8.03 44.98
N SER A 347 9.00 8.31 46.23
CA SER A 347 9.37 7.50 47.40
C SER A 347 8.91 6.05 47.31
N ASP A 348 7.91 5.74 46.48
CA ASP A 348 7.37 4.40 46.31
C ASP A 348 8.25 3.53 45.39
N LEU A 349 9.18 4.15 44.66
CA LEU A 349 10.09 3.43 43.76
C LEU A 349 11.34 2.92 44.49
N PRO A 350 11.79 1.68 44.20
CA PRO A 350 13.07 1.17 44.69
C PRO A 350 14.23 2.13 44.41
N GLN A 351 15.16 2.28 45.36
CA GLN A 351 16.27 3.25 45.24
C GLN A 351 17.06 3.08 43.93
N LYS A 352 17.45 1.84 43.59
CA LYS A 352 18.17 1.53 42.36
C LYS A 352 17.42 2.00 41.11
N LEU A 353 16.09 1.81 41.08
CA LEU A 353 15.26 2.22 39.95
C LEU A 353 15.23 3.75 39.80
N ARG A 354 15.19 4.50 40.92
CA ARG A 354 15.25 5.96 40.93
C ARG A 354 16.58 6.47 40.38
N GLU A 355 17.68 5.87 40.81
CA GLU A 355 19.03 6.19 40.35
C GLU A 355 19.17 5.91 38.84
N ASP A 356 18.69 4.75 38.38
CA ASP A 356 18.74 4.37 36.97
C ASP A 356 17.85 5.25 36.07
N LEU A 357 16.76 5.83 36.61
CA LEU A 357 15.88 6.75 35.89
C LEU A 357 16.39 8.20 35.92
N LYS A 358 17.33 8.52 36.81
CA LYS A 358 17.87 9.88 37.02
C LYS A 358 16.78 10.92 37.33
N VAL A 359 15.76 10.51 38.07
CA VAL A 359 14.62 11.36 38.44
C VAL A 359 14.88 11.98 39.81
N LEU A 360 14.75 13.31 39.90
CA LEU A 360 15.05 14.10 41.10
C LEU A 360 13.80 14.64 41.83
N ALA A 361 12.61 14.48 41.23
CA ALA A 361 11.32 14.94 41.75
C ALA A 361 10.20 14.01 41.28
N ASP A 362 9.01 14.11 41.87
CA ASP A 362 7.84 13.30 41.48
C ASP A 362 7.51 13.51 39.99
N PRO A 363 7.72 12.51 39.12
CA PRO A 363 7.55 12.68 37.68
C PRO A 363 6.07 12.70 37.32
N MET A 364 5.74 13.44 36.25
CA MET A 364 4.43 13.29 35.60
C MET A 364 4.32 11.89 34.99
N ALA A 365 3.13 11.31 35.00
CA ALA A 365 2.90 9.98 34.48
C ALA A 365 1.48 9.79 33.94
N ILE A 366 1.34 8.83 33.04
CA ILE A 366 0.05 8.23 32.66
C ILE A 366 0.07 6.75 33.01
N CYS A 367 -1.11 6.20 33.31
CA CYS A 367 -1.30 4.78 33.57
C CYS A 367 -2.19 4.19 32.46
N TYR A 368 -1.87 2.99 32.00
CA TYR A 368 -2.68 2.29 31.00
C TYR A 368 -2.64 0.77 31.22
N SER A 369 -3.67 0.08 30.74
CA SER A 369 -3.75 -1.37 30.67
C SER A 369 -3.17 -1.86 29.32
N PRO A 370 -1.97 -2.43 29.30
CA PRO A 370 -1.36 -2.97 28.10
C PRO A 370 -2.00 -4.31 27.68
N PRO A 371 -2.37 -4.50 26.41
CA PRO A 371 -2.85 -5.78 25.92
C PRO A 371 -1.73 -6.83 25.86
N ARG A 372 -2.13 -8.09 25.69
CA ARG A 372 -1.18 -9.19 25.45
C ARG A 372 -0.31 -8.87 24.23
N GLY A 373 1.00 -9.04 24.36
CA GLY A 373 1.95 -8.77 23.28
C GLY A 373 2.41 -7.31 23.14
N TYR A 374 1.91 -6.38 23.97
CA TYR A 374 2.26 -4.96 23.85
C TYR A 374 3.74 -4.63 24.04
N PHE A 375 4.45 -5.40 24.89
CA PHE A 375 5.88 -5.20 25.14
C PHE A 375 6.79 -6.06 24.27
N ASN A 376 6.22 -6.92 23.41
CA ASN A 376 6.98 -7.73 22.47
C ASN A 376 7.18 -6.93 21.18
N TYR A 377 8.41 -6.51 20.92
CA TYR A 377 8.78 -5.85 19.67
C TYR A 377 8.72 -6.84 18.51
N LEU A 378 8.30 -6.41 17.32
CA LEU A 378 8.22 -7.31 16.16
C LEU A 378 9.58 -7.79 15.64
N ASN A 379 10.69 -7.23 16.13
CA ASN A 379 12.04 -7.74 15.86
C ASN A 379 12.66 -8.51 17.03
N ASP A 380 11.86 -8.89 18.04
CA ASP A 380 12.29 -9.77 19.11
C ASP A 380 12.56 -11.19 18.58
N PRO A 381 13.81 -11.69 18.66
CA PRO A 381 14.18 -12.99 18.10
C PRO A 381 13.56 -14.18 18.85
N THR A 382 12.93 -13.95 20.00
CA THR A 382 12.20 -15.01 20.73
C THR A 382 10.82 -15.29 20.15
N LEU A 383 10.31 -14.42 19.27
CA LEU A 383 9.04 -14.62 18.58
C LEU A 383 9.21 -15.58 17.39
N SER A 384 8.14 -16.35 17.09
CA SER A 384 8.08 -17.12 15.85
C SER A 384 7.84 -16.22 14.64
N SER A 385 8.31 -16.65 13.47
CA SER A 385 8.08 -15.94 12.19
C SER A 385 6.60 -15.66 11.93
N ASP A 386 5.72 -16.62 12.23
CA ASP A 386 4.27 -16.47 12.08
C ASP A 386 3.70 -15.35 12.96
N SER A 387 4.18 -15.27 14.21
CA SER A 387 3.75 -14.23 15.16
C SER A 387 4.20 -12.84 14.69
N VAL A 388 5.43 -12.75 14.19
CA VAL A 388 5.98 -11.51 13.62
C VAL A 388 5.18 -11.09 12.39
N LEU A 389 4.91 -12.03 11.49
CA LEU A 389 4.10 -11.78 10.29
C LEU A 389 2.70 -11.29 10.68
N GLU A 390 2.00 -11.97 11.59
CA GLU A 390 0.66 -11.55 12.03
C GLU A 390 0.68 -10.14 12.62
N GLY A 391 1.65 -9.82 13.47
CA GLY A 391 1.81 -8.48 14.04
C GLY A 391 2.15 -7.41 13.00
N LEU A 392 2.94 -7.74 11.98
CA LEU A 392 3.25 -6.84 10.86
C LEU A 392 2.03 -6.58 10.00
N LEU A 393 1.27 -7.61 9.62
CA LEU A 393 0.05 -7.44 8.82
C LEU A 393 -1.00 -6.63 9.57
N ARG A 394 -1.15 -6.87 10.88
CA ARG A 394 -2.02 -6.09 11.76
C ARG A 394 -1.64 -4.61 11.76
N SER A 395 -0.35 -4.32 11.92
CA SER A 395 0.15 -2.94 11.94
C SER A 395 0.04 -2.27 10.58
N ALA A 396 0.38 -2.97 9.49
CA ALA A 396 0.26 -2.45 8.13
C ALA A 396 -1.19 -2.11 7.77
N HIS A 397 -2.15 -2.97 8.16
CA HIS A 397 -3.58 -2.70 7.99
C HIS A 397 -3.98 -1.42 8.72
N ASP A 398 -3.64 -1.30 10.00
CA ASP A 398 -4.10 -0.17 10.81
C ASP A 398 -3.46 1.14 10.41
N LEU A 399 -2.16 1.14 10.08
CA LEU A 399 -1.48 2.33 9.57
C LEU A 399 -2.14 2.84 8.29
N ALA A 400 -2.54 1.93 7.40
CA ALA A 400 -3.27 2.28 6.18
C ALA A 400 -4.68 2.80 6.45
N VAL A 401 -5.42 2.16 7.35
CA VAL A 401 -6.77 2.60 7.77
C VAL A 401 -6.72 3.97 8.42
N LEU A 402 -5.70 4.27 9.21
CA LEU A 402 -5.55 5.59 9.83
C LEU A 402 -5.12 6.62 8.78
N ALA A 403 -4.16 6.30 7.91
CA ALA A 403 -3.67 7.22 6.89
C ALA A 403 -4.76 7.65 5.89
N ARG A 404 -5.66 6.74 5.47
CA ARG A 404 -6.80 7.10 4.60
C ARG A 404 -7.83 8.01 5.29
N ASN A 405 -7.79 8.11 6.61
CA ASN A 405 -8.64 9.00 7.41
C ASN A 405 -7.85 10.24 7.91
N GLY A 406 -6.72 10.56 7.27
CA GLY A 406 -5.94 11.75 7.59
C GLY A 406 -5.13 11.65 8.90
N LEU A 407 -5.01 10.47 9.51
CA LEU A 407 -4.22 10.26 10.72
C LEU A 407 -2.98 9.41 10.44
N VAL A 408 -1.79 9.98 10.60
CA VAL A 408 -0.54 9.33 10.18
C VAL A 408 0.43 9.21 11.35
N HIS A 409 0.91 8.00 11.60
CA HIS A 409 2.02 7.75 12.53
C HIS A 409 3.34 8.09 11.84
N ASP A 410 4.15 8.97 12.44
CA ASP A 410 5.33 9.51 11.76
C ASP A 410 6.70 9.02 12.28
N ALA A 411 6.71 8.30 13.41
CA ALA A 411 7.94 7.83 14.03
C ALA A 411 7.87 6.34 14.40
N LEU A 412 7.62 5.45 13.43
CA LEU A 412 7.64 4.00 13.71
C LEU A 412 9.03 3.52 14.13
N ILE A 413 10.05 4.01 13.46
CA ILE A 413 11.46 3.95 13.86
C ILE A 413 12.12 5.28 13.46
N PRO A 414 13.16 5.72 14.16
CA PRO A 414 13.88 6.93 13.78
C PRO A 414 14.78 6.66 12.56
N LEU A 415 14.64 7.42 11.48
CA LEU A 415 15.43 7.24 10.25
C LEU A 415 16.48 8.34 10.10
N PHE A 416 17.77 7.98 10.02
CA PHE A 416 18.89 8.93 9.96
C PHE A 416 19.87 8.60 8.84
N HIS A 417 20.34 9.61 8.11
CA HIS A 417 21.51 9.47 7.24
C HIS A 417 22.82 9.81 7.98
N ASN A 418 22.72 10.56 9.08
CA ASN A 418 23.81 10.85 10.00
C ASN A 418 23.28 11.17 11.42
N ARG A 419 23.52 10.27 12.39
CA ARG A 419 23.08 10.44 13.79
C ARG A 419 23.96 11.37 14.63
N GLU A 420 25.17 11.68 14.20
CA GLU A 420 26.17 12.39 15.03
C GLU A 420 26.14 13.91 14.83
N GLN A 421 25.54 14.40 13.74
CA GLN A 421 25.56 15.81 13.35
C GLN A 421 24.18 16.49 13.37
N VAL A 422 23.24 15.94 14.15
CA VAL A 422 21.85 16.44 14.26
C VAL A 422 21.78 17.95 14.56
N GLY A 423 22.68 18.48 15.38
CA GLY A 423 22.72 19.90 15.74
C GLY A 423 23.41 20.84 14.74
N ARG A 424 24.11 20.33 13.71
CA ARG A 424 24.90 21.15 12.76
C ARG A 424 24.31 21.22 11.35
N ARG A 425 23.33 20.37 11.02
CA ARG A 425 22.75 20.29 9.67
C ARG A 425 21.32 20.83 9.66
N ARG A 426 20.94 21.51 8.57
CA ARG A 426 19.58 22.05 8.39
C ARG A 426 18.49 20.96 8.42
N ASP A 427 18.82 19.75 8.00
CA ASP A 427 17.92 18.58 7.96
C ASP A 427 17.94 17.73 9.24
N ARG A 428 18.70 18.15 10.26
CA ARG A 428 18.89 17.43 11.52
C ARG A 428 19.37 15.98 11.36
N GLY A 429 19.99 15.63 10.23
CA GLY A 429 20.49 14.26 9.99
C GLY A 429 19.41 13.24 9.60
N ILE A 430 18.15 13.67 9.39
CA ILE A 430 17.02 12.79 9.07
C ILE A 430 17.19 12.17 7.68
N TYR A 431 16.90 10.88 7.56
CA TYR A 431 16.90 10.18 6.28
C TYR A 431 15.60 10.43 5.52
N ARG A 432 15.68 10.65 4.21
CA ARG A 432 14.52 10.86 3.33
C ARG A 432 14.62 9.90 2.16
N TRP A 433 13.74 8.90 2.13
CA TRP A 433 13.75 7.87 1.09
C TRP A 433 13.35 8.41 -0.29
N TRP A 434 12.60 9.51 -0.32
CA TRP A 434 12.13 10.20 -1.52
C TRP A 434 13.11 11.23 -2.09
N SER A 435 14.30 11.40 -1.50
CA SER A 435 15.29 12.32 -2.08
C SER A 435 15.81 11.79 -3.43
N GLU A 436 16.21 12.67 -4.35
CA GLU A 436 16.78 12.32 -5.66
C GLU A 436 17.93 11.29 -5.61
N ILE A 437 18.68 11.30 -4.50
CA ILE A 437 19.69 10.30 -4.18
C ILE A 437 19.42 9.84 -2.73
N PRO A 438 18.58 8.81 -2.53
CA PRO A 438 18.43 8.21 -1.21
C PRO A 438 19.83 7.74 -0.84
N GLY A 439 20.42 8.39 0.15
CA GLY A 439 21.83 8.20 0.47
C GLY A 439 22.04 6.98 1.36
N ARG A 440 23.09 7.05 2.17
CA ARG A 440 23.35 6.08 3.24
C ARG A 440 22.30 6.16 4.34
N LEU A 441 21.81 5.02 4.80
CA LEU A 441 21.05 4.92 6.06
C LEU A 441 22.00 4.53 7.20
N ASP A 442 22.07 5.37 8.23
CA ASP A 442 23.04 5.26 9.32
C ASP A 442 22.60 4.23 10.38
N ARG A 443 23.40 3.18 10.57
CA ARG A 443 23.24 2.19 11.64
C ARG A 443 21.81 1.67 11.72
N TRP A 444 21.29 1.16 10.61
CA TRP A 444 19.85 0.92 10.43
C TRP A 444 19.27 -0.02 11.51
N GLN A 445 20.02 -1.01 11.98
CA GLN A 445 19.58 -1.88 13.09
C GLN A 445 19.36 -1.11 14.39
N LYS A 446 20.15 -0.07 14.66
CA LYS A 446 19.94 0.82 15.82
C LYS A 446 18.66 1.64 15.70
N SER A 447 18.14 1.88 14.50
CA SER A 447 16.78 2.43 14.35
C SER A 447 15.72 1.43 14.77
N CYS A 448 15.98 0.15 14.54
CA CYS A 448 15.05 -0.93 14.81
C CYS A 448 15.17 -1.46 16.25
N GLU A 449 15.96 -0.85 17.13
CA GLU A 449 16.17 -1.39 18.49
C GLU A 449 14.88 -1.35 19.32
N TYR A 450 14.08 -0.30 19.16
CA TYR A 450 12.83 -0.10 19.89
C TYR A 450 11.71 0.39 18.94
N PRO A 451 11.23 -0.46 18.01
CA PRO A 451 10.22 -0.04 17.05
C PRO A 451 8.88 0.17 17.74
N ASN A 452 8.11 1.13 17.24
CA ASN A 452 6.73 1.37 17.63
C ASN A 452 5.75 0.38 16.95
N LEU A 453 6.25 -0.82 16.69
CA LEU A 453 5.54 -1.96 16.13
C LEU A 453 5.66 -3.15 17.09
N ARG A 454 4.52 -3.60 17.62
CA ARG A 454 4.41 -4.62 18.67
C ARG A 454 3.65 -5.82 18.17
N LEU A 455 3.79 -6.94 18.89
CA LEU A 455 2.94 -8.12 18.65
C LEU A 455 1.45 -7.79 18.82
N SER A 456 1.07 -6.79 19.62
CA SER A 456 -0.33 -6.35 19.73
C SER A 456 -0.79 -5.39 18.63
N GLY A 457 0.13 -4.77 17.88
CA GLY A 457 -0.15 -3.72 16.90
C GLY A 457 0.74 -2.48 17.05
N ILE A 458 0.20 -1.30 16.70
CA ILE A 458 0.90 -0.01 16.77
C ILE A 458 1.05 0.44 18.23
N ALA A 459 2.14 1.14 18.55
CA ALA A 459 2.39 1.73 19.87
C ALA A 459 2.85 3.20 19.75
N ASP A 460 3.05 3.85 20.89
CA ASP A 460 3.62 5.20 21.03
C ASP A 460 2.78 6.32 20.37
N PHE A 461 1.57 6.46 20.89
CA PHE A 461 0.50 7.26 20.29
C PHE A 461 0.74 8.78 20.34
N GLU A 462 1.82 9.25 20.97
CA GLU A 462 2.28 10.65 20.89
C GLU A 462 2.81 11.05 19.49
N HIS A 463 3.05 10.06 18.61
CA HIS A 463 3.59 10.25 17.26
C HIS A 463 2.54 10.23 16.12
N PHE A 464 1.26 10.39 16.46
CA PHE A 464 0.21 10.57 15.47
C PHE A 464 0.02 12.04 15.12
N ARG A 465 -0.05 12.32 13.81
CA ARG A 465 -0.41 13.63 13.25
C ARG A 465 -1.72 13.53 12.48
N GLN A 466 -2.68 14.39 12.83
CA GLN A 466 -3.93 14.56 12.11
C GLN A 466 -3.77 15.65 11.05
N PHE A 467 -4.31 15.41 9.86
CA PHE A 467 -4.34 16.35 8.75
C PHE A 467 -5.78 16.54 8.29
N ALA A 468 -6.28 17.78 8.36
CA ALA A 468 -7.54 18.15 7.72
C ALA A 468 -7.36 18.24 6.19
N GLU A 469 -6.21 18.76 5.74
CA GLU A 469 -5.79 18.74 4.35
C GLU A 469 -4.31 18.38 4.26
N ILE A 470 -3.94 17.61 3.23
CA ILE A 470 -2.54 17.29 2.94
C ILE A 470 -2.31 17.22 1.43
N SER A 471 -1.12 17.59 0.97
CA SER A 471 -0.77 17.31 -0.42
C SER A 471 -0.59 15.80 -0.64
N PRO A 472 -1.03 15.23 -1.78
CA PRO A 472 -0.81 13.84 -2.14
C PRO A 472 0.65 13.39 -2.02
N ARG A 473 1.59 14.27 -2.39
CA ARG A 473 3.03 14.02 -2.31
C ARG A 473 3.52 13.92 -0.86
N GLU A 474 3.07 14.82 0.01
CA GLU A 474 3.43 14.75 1.43
C GLU A 474 2.84 13.50 2.10
N LEU A 475 1.60 13.15 1.77
CA LEU A 475 0.99 11.89 2.24
C LEU A 475 1.79 10.67 1.76
N GLN A 476 2.23 10.66 0.49
CA GLN A 476 3.11 9.62 -0.03
C GLN A 476 4.38 9.50 0.79
N HIS A 477 5.05 10.62 1.09
CA HIS A 477 6.29 10.61 1.88
C HIS A 477 6.09 9.96 3.25
N LEU A 478 5.02 10.35 3.96
CA LEU A 478 4.72 9.82 5.29
C LEU A 478 4.34 8.34 5.27
N ILE A 479 3.51 7.91 4.30
CA ILE A 479 3.19 6.49 4.13
C ILE A 479 4.45 5.70 3.77
N GLY A 480 5.32 6.26 2.93
CA GLY A 480 6.55 5.59 2.57
C GLY A 480 7.56 5.46 3.73
N ASP A 481 7.58 6.42 4.66
CA ASP A 481 8.32 6.28 5.91
C ASP A 481 7.80 5.08 6.72
N GLN A 482 6.49 4.86 6.75
CA GLN A 482 5.87 3.71 7.43
C GLN A 482 6.26 2.38 6.76
N LEU A 483 6.14 2.29 5.43
CA LEU A 483 6.48 1.08 4.67
C LEU A 483 7.98 0.76 4.76
N LEU A 484 8.86 1.78 4.69
CA LEU A 484 10.29 1.59 4.90
C LEU A 484 10.58 1.07 6.31
N SER A 485 9.91 1.63 7.32
CA SER A 485 10.06 1.21 8.72
C SER A 485 9.64 -0.25 8.92
N ILE A 486 8.50 -0.66 8.34
CA ILE A 486 8.02 -2.04 8.33
C ILE A 486 9.06 -2.98 7.72
N SER A 487 9.60 -2.64 6.54
CA SER A 487 10.62 -3.44 5.87
C SER A 487 11.92 -3.57 6.67
N LEU A 488 12.36 -2.49 7.32
CA LEU A 488 13.56 -2.49 8.16
C LEU A 488 13.38 -3.29 9.45
N VAL A 489 12.22 -3.22 10.10
CA VAL A 489 11.92 -4.01 11.31
C VAL A 489 11.87 -5.50 10.97
N LEU A 490 11.22 -5.87 9.86
CA LEU A 490 11.22 -7.26 9.35
C LEU A 490 12.64 -7.76 9.06
N ALA A 491 13.46 -6.97 8.37
CA ALA A 491 14.85 -7.35 8.10
C ALA A 491 15.68 -7.45 9.39
N SER A 492 15.42 -6.59 10.37
CA SER A 492 16.07 -6.68 11.69
C SER A 492 15.73 -7.98 12.40
N TYR A 493 14.47 -8.42 12.34
CA TYR A 493 14.04 -9.70 12.91
C TYR A 493 14.83 -10.87 12.32
N PHE A 494 14.88 -11.00 11.00
CA PHE A 494 15.58 -12.11 10.34
C PHE A 494 17.08 -12.11 10.57
N ARG A 495 17.68 -10.92 10.59
CA ARG A 495 19.11 -10.79 10.90
C ARG A 495 19.43 -11.29 12.30
N ILE A 496 18.63 -10.93 13.31
CA ILE A 496 18.89 -11.30 14.71
C ILE A 496 18.51 -12.76 14.97
N SER A 497 17.49 -13.28 14.28
CA SER A 497 17.00 -14.66 14.45
C SER A 497 17.88 -15.72 13.75
N GLY A 498 19.00 -15.31 13.14
CA GLY A 498 19.99 -16.23 12.59
C GLY A 498 19.68 -16.80 11.20
N GLY A 499 18.76 -16.19 10.44
CA GLY A 499 18.48 -16.64 9.08
C GLY A 499 17.53 -15.73 8.30
N PHE A 500 17.93 -15.41 7.06
CA PHE A 500 17.06 -14.85 6.03
C PHE A 500 16.56 -16.00 5.14
N ASP A 501 15.34 -16.45 5.38
CA ASP A 501 14.62 -17.30 4.43
C ASP A 501 14.00 -16.41 3.35
N ASP A 502 14.48 -16.52 2.12
CA ASP A 502 14.03 -15.68 1.01
C ASP A 502 12.53 -15.82 0.75
N ASP A 503 11.97 -17.03 0.89
CA ASP A 503 10.57 -17.30 0.60
C ASP A 503 9.69 -16.64 1.68
N LEU A 504 10.08 -16.79 2.94
CA LEU A 504 9.39 -16.17 4.07
C LEU A 504 9.49 -14.63 4.04
N VAL A 505 10.66 -14.07 3.72
CA VAL A 505 10.85 -12.61 3.55
C VAL A 505 10.01 -12.10 2.39
N THR A 506 9.98 -12.84 1.27
CA THR A 506 9.17 -12.51 0.09
C THR A 506 7.70 -12.46 0.47
N GLU A 507 7.20 -13.50 1.14
CA GLU A 507 5.80 -13.59 1.57
C GLU A 507 5.45 -12.46 2.56
N ALA A 508 6.31 -12.20 3.54
CA ALA A 508 6.08 -11.18 4.55
C ALA A 508 6.05 -9.77 3.97
N LEU A 509 7.03 -9.40 3.13
CA LEU A 509 7.06 -8.08 2.47
C LEU A 509 5.85 -7.89 1.56
N ARG A 510 5.59 -8.88 0.71
CA ARG A 510 4.45 -8.82 -0.21
C ARG A 510 3.14 -8.67 0.56
N SER A 511 2.92 -9.50 1.57
CA SER A 511 1.68 -9.49 2.34
C SER A 511 1.50 -8.19 3.11
N ALA A 512 2.56 -7.61 3.67
CA ALA A 512 2.49 -6.32 4.37
C ALA A 512 2.12 -5.17 3.43
N PHE A 513 2.76 -5.08 2.26
CA PHE A 513 2.50 -4.03 1.28
C PHE A 513 1.12 -4.19 0.62
N GLU A 514 0.70 -5.42 0.28
CA GLU A 514 -0.64 -5.70 -0.23
C GLU A 514 -1.71 -5.40 0.81
N THR A 515 -1.48 -5.75 2.08
CA THR A 515 -2.40 -5.45 3.18
C THR A 515 -2.54 -3.94 3.37
N TYR A 516 -1.44 -3.19 3.36
CA TYR A 516 -1.46 -1.73 3.43
C TYR A 516 -2.29 -1.15 2.27
N PHE A 517 -1.99 -1.54 1.04
CA PHE A 517 -2.66 -1.05 -0.16
C PHE A 517 -4.17 -1.33 -0.14
N LEU A 518 -4.58 -2.55 0.19
CA LEU A 518 -5.98 -2.95 0.25
C LEU A 518 -6.73 -2.22 1.35
N ALA A 519 -6.12 -2.07 2.53
CA ALA A 519 -6.72 -1.35 3.65
C ALA A 519 -6.90 0.14 3.33
N PHE A 520 -5.91 0.76 2.66
CA PHE A 520 -5.99 2.17 2.25
C PHE A 520 -7.10 2.41 1.22
N THR A 521 -7.23 1.54 0.22
CA THR A 521 -8.15 1.70 -0.93
C THR A 521 -9.57 1.17 -0.69
N SER A 522 -9.80 0.41 0.39
CA SER A 522 -11.12 -0.17 0.67
C SER A 522 -12.17 0.91 1.02
N LYS A 523 -13.24 1.00 0.21
CA LYS A 523 -14.38 1.91 0.43
C LYS A 523 -15.35 1.50 1.55
N LYS A 524 -15.13 0.37 2.28
CA LYS A 524 -15.98 -0.08 3.40
C LYS A 524 -15.18 -0.77 4.53
N SER A 525 -15.61 -0.53 5.77
CA SER A 525 -15.14 -1.12 7.04
C SER A 525 -15.53 -2.59 7.24
N ARG A 526 -15.30 -3.45 6.24
CA ARG A 526 -15.29 -4.91 6.42
C ARG A 526 -14.24 -5.56 5.53
N PRO A 527 -13.21 -6.20 6.09
CA PRO A 527 -12.42 -7.14 5.30
C PRO A 527 -13.27 -8.39 5.12
N THR A 528 -13.84 -8.56 3.92
CA THR A 528 -14.18 -9.92 3.47
C THR A 528 -12.87 -10.67 3.37
N SER A 529 -12.68 -11.65 4.27
CA SER A 529 -11.72 -12.77 4.20
C SER A 529 -10.68 -12.63 3.09
N PHE A 530 -9.41 -12.35 3.44
CA PHE A 530 -8.21 -12.30 2.55
C PHE A 530 -8.50 -12.82 1.13
N SER A 531 -9.20 -12.01 0.34
CA SER A 531 -9.60 -12.44 -0.98
C SER A 531 -8.33 -12.30 -1.78
N ARG A 532 -7.88 -13.38 -2.42
CA ARG A 532 -6.77 -13.40 -3.39
C ARG A 532 -7.12 -12.59 -4.65
N SER A 533 -7.80 -11.45 -4.53
CA SER A 533 -7.88 -10.47 -5.61
C SER A 533 -6.47 -10.00 -5.87
N LYS A 534 -5.95 -10.30 -7.08
CA LYS A 534 -4.65 -9.80 -7.54
C LYS A 534 -4.68 -8.26 -7.42
N THR A 535 -3.89 -7.72 -6.51
CA THR A 535 -3.68 -6.27 -6.42
C THR A 535 -2.88 -5.83 -7.64
N PRO A 536 -2.99 -4.58 -8.10
CA PRO A 536 -2.11 -4.04 -9.14
C PRO A 536 -0.61 -4.17 -8.79
N LEU A 537 -0.28 -4.24 -7.49
CA LEU A 537 1.09 -4.33 -6.98
C LEU A 537 1.79 -5.65 -7.30
N ILE A 538 1.04 -6.77 -7.33
CA ILE A 538 1.60 -8.11 -7.57
C ILE A 538 2.35 -8.21 -8.90
N ASP A 539 1.86 -7.48 -9.91
CA ASP A 539 2.44 -7.48 -11.24
C ASP A 539 3.49 -6.37 -11.41
N CYS A 540 3.56 -5.40 -10.50
CA CYS A 540 4.48 -4.27 -10.59
C CYS A 540 5.81 -4.47 -9.84
N ILE A 541 5.83 -5.30 -8.79
CA ILE A 541 6.99 -5.49 -7.90
C ILE A 541 7.51 -6.93 -8.02
N ASP A 542 8.83 -7.08 -8.19
CA ASP A 542 9.51 -8.39 -8.12
C ASP A 542 9.92 -8.66 -6.66
N TRP A 543 9.01 -9.27 -5.90
CA TRP A 543 9.17 -9.53 -4.48
C TRP A 543 10.31 -10.51 -4.17
N VAL A 544 10.51 -11.52 -5.04
CA VAL A 544 11.57 -12.52 -4.88
C VAL A 544 12.93 -11.85 -5.04
N HIS A 545 13.07 -11.02 -6.08
CA HIS A 545 14.31 -10.27 -6.26
C HIS A 545 14.56 -9.29 -5.11
N LEU A 546 13.54 -8.55 -4.67
CA LEU A 546 13.66 -7.64 -3.52
C LEU A 546 14.11 -8.37 -2.25
N ALA A 547 13.50 -9.51 -1.91
CA ALA A 547 13.87 -10.30 -0.74
C ALA A 547 15.33 -10.77 -0.80
N SER A 548 15.75 -11.31 -1.95
CA SER A 548 17.14 -11.74 -2.17
C SER A 548 18.13 -10.58 -1.99
N ARG A 549 17.81 -9.40 -2.55
CA ARG A 549 18.61 -8.19 -2.39
C ARG A 549 18.66 -7.70 -0.94
N MET A 550 17.54 -7.75 -0.22
CA MET A 550 17.49 -7.42 1.20
C MET A 550 18.36 -8.37 2.03
N ARG A 551 18.35 -9.68 1.76
CA ARG A 551 19.27 -10.62 2.40
C ARG A 551 20.73 -10.23 2.12
N GLU A 552 21.09 -9.92 0.88
CA GLU A 552 22.47 -9.59 0.52
C GLU A 552 22.98 -8.33 1.22
N GLU A 553 22.19 -7.24 1.21
CA GLU A 553 22.65 -5.94 1.75
C GLU A 553 22.36 -5.77 3.25
N MET A 554 21.29 -6.38 3.77
CA MET A 554 20.91 -6.29 5.18
C MET A 554 21.34 -7.49 6.00
N GLY A 555 21.63 -8.66 5.40
CA GLY A 555 22.15 -9.83 6.09
C GLY A 555 23.67 -9.84 6.24
N GLY A 556 24.40 -9.11 5.38
CA GLY A 556 25.86 -9.05 5.40
C GLY A 556 26.47 -8.00 6.34
N GLU A 557 27.79 -8.03 6.50
CA GLU A 557 28.58 -7.04 7.26
C GLU A 557 29.28 -6.02 6.33
N ARG A 558 28.82 -5.93 5.09
CA ARG A 558 29.44 -5.12 4.01
C ARG A 558 29.66 -3.66 4.39
N TYR A 559 28.80 -3.09 5.23
CA TYR A 559 28.79 -1.69 5.60
C TYR A 559 28.94 -1.47 7.12
N MET A 560 29.85 -2.20 7.79
CA MET A 560 30.08 -2.08 9.24
C MET A 560 30.91 -0.85 9.67
N ARG A 561 31.67 -0.26 8.73
CA ARG A 561 32.55 0.88 8.99
C ARG A 561 31.85 2.22 8.70
N GLY A 562 32.00 3.16 9.63
CA GLY A 562 31.58 4.55 9.49
C GLY A 562 32.77 5.50 9.62
N LEU A 563 32.61 6.74 9.13
CA LEU A 563 33.60 7.81 9.33
C LEU A 563 33.22 8.64 10.56
N VAL A 564 34.14 8.74 11.52
CA VAL A 564 34.04 9.66 12.66
C VAL A 564 35.05 10.79 12.44
N ARG A 565 34.59 12.03 12.52
CA ARG A 565 35.47 13.21 12.39
C ARG A 565 36.35 13.37 13.63
N GLY A 566 37.66 13.51 13.44
CA GLY A 566 38.57 13.95 14.50
C GLY A 566 38.13 15.30 15.06
N ALA A 567 38.02 15.41 16.39
CA ALA A 567 37.54 16.62 17.06
C ALA A 567 38.60 17.75 17.00
N GLY A 568 38.59 18.56 15.94
CA GLY A 568 39.38 19.79 15.84
C GLY A 568 39.63 20.28 14.41
N PRO A 569 40.01 21.56 14.20
CA PRO A 569 40.45 22.04 12.89
C PRO A 569 41.74 21.30 12.49
N GLY A 570 41.66 20.44 11.46
CA GLY A 570 42.78 19.59 11.02
C GLY A 570 42.75 18.14 11.51
N GLY A 571 41.71 17.72 12.25
CA GLY A 571 41.52 16.32 12.61
C GLY A 571 41.16 15.46 11.39
N ALA A 572 41.95 14.42 11.13
CA ALA A 572 41.64 13.45 10.08
C ALA A 572 40.37 12.65 10.43
N ASP A 573 39.56 12.33 9.42
CA ASP A 573 38.44 11.40 9.58
C ASP A 573 39.01 10.00 9.88
N GLN A 574 38.56 9.37 10.96
CA GLN A 574 38.91 7.99 11.28
C GLN A 574 37.76 7.07 10.89
N GLU A 575 38.09 5.98 10.19
CA GLU A 575 37.16 4.86 10.03
C GLU A 575 37.04 4.13 11.38
N VAL A 576 35.82 4.04 11.90
CA VAL A 576 35.51 3.30 13.12
C VAL A 576 34.37 2.33 12.81
N GLU A 577 34.50 1.11 13.34
CA GLU A 577 33.42 0.14 13.29
C GLU A 577 32.31 0.56 14.26
N ASN A 578 31.19 1.02 13.71
CA ASN A 578 30.10 1.63 14.49
C ASN A 578 28.75 0.94 14.24
N GLY A 579 28.77 -0.25 13.62
CA GLY A 579 27.60 -1.07 13.32
C GLY A 579 27.13 -0.96 11.86
N PRO A 580 26.14 -1.78 11.46
CA PRO A 580 25.80 -1.93 10.05
C PRO A 580 25.01 -0.73 9.52
N HIS A 581 25.61 -0.02 8.57
CA HIS A 581 24.95 0.97 7.73
C HIS A 581 24.27 0.28 6.53
N LEU A 582 23.46 1.03 5.77
CA LEU A 582 23.10 0.65 4.40
C LEU A 582 23.62 1.69 3.43
N GLY A 583 24.50 1.27 2.53
CA GLY A 583 25.14 2.14 1.54
C GLY A 583 26.36 2.88 2.08
N LEU A 584 26.99 3.65 1.20
CA LEU A 584 28.21 4.41 1.49
C LEU A 584 27.93 5.91 1.58
N PHE A 585 28.78 6.64 2.30
CA PHE A 585 28.73 8.11 2.30
C PHE A 585 28.87 8.65 0.87
N GLY A 586 27.98 9.56 0.47
CA GLY A 586 27.94 10.10 -0.90
C GLY A 586 27.57 9.08 -1.98
N GLY A 587 27.27 7.84 -1.59
CA GLY A 587 26.84 6.75 -2.47
C GLY A 587 25.31 6.62 -2.52
N TYR A 588 24.87 5.75 -3.42
CA TYR A 588 23.46 5.40 -3.59
C TYR A 588 22.99 4.46 -2.48
N PHE A 589 21.72 4.55 -2.12
CA PHE A 589 21.06 3.54 -1.31
C PHE A 589 21.12 2.19 -2.02
N PRO A 590 21.57 1.12 -1.34
CA PRO A 590 21.90 -0.15 -2.01
C PRO A 590 20.67 -1.02 -2.31
N LEU A 591 19.46 -0.57 -1.96
CA LEU A 591 18.20 -1.28 -2.19
C LEU A 591 17.19 -0.41 -2.96
N PRO A 592 17.50 -0.04 -4.22
CA PRO A 592 16.60 0.73 -5.04
C PRO A 592 15.27 0.02 -5.34
N GLU A 593 15.25 -1.32 -5.30
CA GLU A 593 14.03 -2.14 -5.44
C GLU A 593 13.03 -1.87 -4.31
N LEU A 594 13.51 -1.65 -3.08
CA LEU A 594 12.67 -1.34 -1.93
C LEU A 594 12.06 0.06 -2.08
N VAL A 595 12.89 1.05 -2.45
CA VAL A 595 12.44 2.43 -2.70
C VAL A 595 11.36 2.43 -3.79
N ARG A 596 11.55 1.65 -4.86
CA ARG A 596 10.57 1.46 -5.93
C ARG A 596 9.27 0.84 -5.42
N ALA A 597 9.34 -0.21 -4.62
CA ALA A 597 8.16 -0.87 -4.05
C ALA A 597 7.33 0.11 -3.20
N ILE A 598 8.00 0.94 -2.39
CA ILE A 598 7.37 1.98 -1.58
C ILE A 598 6.67 3.01 -2.47
N HIS A 599 7.39 3.55 -3.44
CA HIS A 599 6.87 4.51 -4.42
C HIS A 599 5.63 3.96 -5.17
N LEU A 600 5.70 2.75 -5.69
CA LEU A 600 4.57 2.10 -6.38
C LEU A 600 3.35 1.96 -5.48
N THR A 601 3.58 1.45 -4.26
CA THR A 601 2.52 1.16 -3.30
C THR A 601 1.82 2.44 -2.86
N THR A 602 2.60 3.45 -2.48
CA THR A 602 2.08 4.76 -2.05
C THR A 602 1.34 5.48 -3.16
N THR A 603 1.94 5.59 -4.35
CA THR A 603 1.33 6.30 -5.49
C THR A 603 0.03 5.64 -5.91
N LEU A 604 0.03 4.31 -6.09
CA LEU A 604 -1.19 3.60 -6.49
C LEU A 604 -2.25 3.62 -5.40
N ALA A 605 -1.87 3.53 -4.11
CA ALA A 605 -2.81 3.62 -3.00
C ALA A 605 -3.50 4.99 -2.94
N ILE A 606 -2.72 6.07 -3.00
CA ILE A 606 -3.26 7.43 -2.97
C ILE A 606 -4.14 7.68 -4.19
N LEU A 607 -3.70 7.27 -5.37
CA LEU A 607 -4.51 7.34 -6.59
C LEU A 607 -5.85 6.64 -6.40
N GLU A 608 -5.84 5.36 -6.05
CA GLU A 608 -7.07 4.57 -5.92
C GLU A 608 -7.94 4.99 -4.73
N GLY A 609 -7.36 5.61 -3.71
CA GLY A 609 -8.09 6.11 -2.52
C GLY A 609 -8.64 7.54 -2.67
N SER A 610 -8.12 8.35 -3.60
CA SER A 610 -8.54 9.76 -3.77
C SER A 610 -9.82 9.93 -4.61
N GLY A 611 -10.33 8.87 -5.24
CA GLY A 611 -11.59 8.88 -6.00
C GLY A 611 -12.63 7.93 -5.40
#